data_AF-X1IQL5-F1
#
_entry.id   AF-X1IQL5-F1
#
_cell.length_a   1.000
_cell.length_b   1.000
_cell.length_c   1.000
_cell.angle_alpha   90.00
_cell.angle_beta   90.00
_cell.angle_gamma   90.00
#
_symmetry.space_group_name_H-M   'P 1'
#
loop_
_entity.id
_entity.type
_entity.pdbx_description
1 polymer ?
#
loop_
_entity_poly.entity_id
_entity_poly.type
_entity_poly.pdbx_seq_one_letter_code
_entity_poly.pdbx_strand_id
1 'polypeptide(L)' 'MLTRVPLHAAIGVATTVLVSLLTTVAHADDASPWQRDGHSAVRLLAGSRSGTVLLGGIVVQLQPGWKTYWRMPGDSA' A
#
# COMPACT_ATOMS: atom_id res chain seq x y z
N MET A 1 -22.74 41.02 -22.28
CA MET A 1 -21.43 41.46 -21.74
C MET A 1 -20.58 40.22 -21.49
N LEU A 2 -19.52 39.98 -22.27
CA LEU A 2 -18.58 38.88 -21.98
C LEU A 2 -17.61 39.37 -20.90
N THR A 3 -17.75 38.86 -19.68
CA THR A 3 -16.78 39.04 -18.61
C THR A 3 -15.49 38.34 -19.02
N ARG A 4 -14.49 39.12 -19.46
CA ARG A 4 -13.13 38.61 -19.69
C ARG A 4 -12.53 38.21 -18.35
N VAL A 5 -12.51 36.92 -18.07
CA VAL A 5 -11.78 36.38 -16.92
C VAL A 5 -10.29 36.64 -17.17
N PRO A 6 -9.57 37.27 -16.21
CA PRO A 6 -8.15 37.51 -16.40
C PRO A 6 -7.39 36.18 -16.49
N LEU A 7 -6.44 36.09 -17.43
CA LEU A 7 -5.70 34.87 -17.76
C LEU A 7 -5.06 34.22 -16.52
N HIS A 8 -4.53 35.02 -15.59
CA HIS A 8 -3.94 34.53 -14.34
C HIS A 8 -4.96 33.86 -13.40
N ALA A 9 -6.20 34.36 -13.35
CA ALA A 9 -7.26 33.72 -12.56
C ALA A 9 -7.70 32.40 -13.19
N ALA A 10 -7.78 32.34 -14.52
CA ALA A 10 -8.09 31.11 -15.25
C ALA A 10 -6.99 30.04 -15.07
N ILE A 11 -5.72 30.45 -15.15
CA ILE A 11 -4.58 29.55 -14.91
C ILE A 11 -4.59 29.05 -13.46
N GLY A 12 -4.80 29.94 -12.49
CA GLY A 12 -4.87 29.57 -11.08
C GLY A 12 -5.94 28.50 -10.81
N VAL A 13 -7.16 28.71 -11.30
CA VAL A 13 -8.25 27.73 -11.15
C VAL A 13 -7.91 26.41 -11.85
N ALA A 14 -7.37 26.46 -13.07
CA ALA A 14 -7.00 25.25 -13.80
C ALA A 14 -5.91 24.45 -13.09
N THR A 15 -4.90 25.11 -12.50
CA THR A 15 -3.86 24.43 -11.71
C THR A 15 -4.42 23.79 -10.45
N THR A 16 -5.31 24.46 -9.72
CA THR A 16 -5.91 23.89 -8.50
C THR A 16 -6.77 22.67 -8.83
N VAL A 17 -7.57 22.74 -9.90
CA VAL A 17 -8.38 21.61 -10.37
C VAL A 17 -7.50 20.44 -10.80
N LEU A 18 -6.44 20.70 -11.57
CA LEU A 18 -5.49 19.67 -12.00
C LEU A 18 -4.80 18.99 -10.81
N VAL A 19 -4.36 19.75 -9.81
CA VAL A 19 -3.75 19.21 -8.59
C VAL A 19 -4.75 18.37 -7.78
N SER A 20 -6.02 18.79 -7.73
CA SER A 20 -7.09 18.04 -7.04
C SER A 20 -7.36 16.69 -7.70
N LEU A 21 -7.25 16.61 -9.03
CA LEU A 21 -7.40 15.37 -9.80
C LEU A 21 -6.23 14.40 -9.62
N LEU A 22 -5.07 14.91 -9.21
CA LEU A 22 -3.84 14.14 -8.99
C LEU A 22 -3.72 13.61 -7.55
N THR A 23 -4.65 13.93 -6.66
CA THR A 23 -4.60 13.44 -5.28
C THR A 23 -4.81 11.93 -5.26
N THR A 24 -3.74 11.19 -4.98
CA THR A 24 -3.81 9.74 -4.78
C THR A 24 -4.56 9.47 -3.49
N VAL A 25 -5.55 8.57 -3.51
CA VAL A 25 -6.22 8.12 -2.30
C VAL A 25 -5.19 7.39 -1.44
N ALA A 26 -4.77 8.02 -0.34
CA ALA A 26 -3.95 7.37 0.67
C ALA A 26 -4.83 6.38 1.43
N HIS A 27 -4.79 5.12 1.03
CA HIS A 27 -5.36 4.04 1.83
C HIS A 27 -4.37 3.74 2.96
N ALA A 28 -4.74 4.12 4.20
CA ALA A 28 -4.11 3.58 5.39
C ALA A 28 -4.60 2.13 5.56
N ASP A 29 -4.09 1.25 4.70
CA ASP A 29 -4.36 -0.17 4.78
C ASP A 29 -3.41 -0.76 5.81
N ASP A 30 -3.95 -1.55 6.73
CA ASP A 30 -3.16 -2.28 7.70
C ASP A 30 -2.36 -3.40 7.01
N ALA A 31 -2.62 -3.69 5.73
CA ALA A 31 -1.86 -4.65 4.95
C ALA A 31 -0.88 -3.99 3.97
N SER A 32 0.36 -4.49 3.92
CA SER A 32 1.25 -4.16 2.82
C SER A 32 0.75 -4.78 1.50
N PRO A 33 1.16 -4.24 0.35
CA PRO A 33 1.02 -4.94 -0.93
C PRO A 33 1.64 -6.34 -0.87
N TRP A 34 1.09 -7.28 -1.63
CA TRP A 34 1.67 -8.61 -1.80
C TRP A 34 2.98 -8.53 -2.58
N GLN A 35 4.06 -9.02 -1.96
CA GLN A 35 5.28 -9.39 -2.67
C GLN A 35 5.11 -10.81 -3.18
N ARG A 36 5.36 -11.02 -4.47
CA ARG A 36 5.19 -12.32 -5.11
C ARG A 36 6.53 -12.87 -5.55
N ASP A 37 6.65 -14.18 -5.40
CA ASP A 37 7.73 -15.00 -5.93
C ASP A 37 7.09 -16.16 -6.74
N GLY A 38 7.89 -17.01 -7.40
CA GLY A 38 7.41 -18.01 -8.35
C GLY A 38 6.24 -18.87 -7.86
N HIS A 39 6.30 -19.33 -6.61
CA HIS A 39 5.27 -20.20 -6.02
C HIS A 39 4.75 -19.73 -4.65
N SER A 40 5.09 -18.51 -4.27
CA SER A 40 4.71 -17.95 -2.98
C SER A 40 4.35 -16.47 -3.09
N ALA A 41 3.60 -15.99 -2.10
CA ALA A 41 3.39 -14.57 -1.90
C ALA A 41 3.48 -14.24 -0.41
N VAL A 42 4.04 -13.08 -0.08
CA VAL A 42 4.20 -12.62 1.30
C VAL A 42 3.72 -11.18 1.43
N ARG A 43 3.10 -10.86 2.57
CA ARG A 43 2.79 -9.48 2.96
C ARG A 43 2.85 -9.29 4.47
N LEU A 44 3.00 -8.05 4.88
CA LEU A 44 2.91 -7.62 6.27
C LEU A 44 1.46 -7.22 6.61
N LEU A 45 1.07 -7.46 7.85
CA LEU A 45 -0.15 -6.95 8.47
C LEU A 45 0.22 -6.16 9.72
N ALA A 46 -0.24 -4.93 9.81
CA ALA A 46 -0.28 -4.15 11.04
C ALA A 46 -1.56 -4.51 11.80
N GLY A 47 -1.46 -4.52 13.12
CA GLY A 47 -2.59 -4.66 14.03
C GLY A 47 -2.65 -3.47 14.99
N SER A 48 -3.24 -3.67 16.16
CA SER A 48 -3.38 -2.61 17.16
C SER A 48 -2.02 -2.16 17.71
N ARG A 49 -1.97 -0.88 18.09
CA ARG A 49 -0.82 -0.28 18.80
C ARG A 49 -1.23 0.06 20.23
N SER A 50 -0.35 -0.25 21.18
CA SER A 50 -0.45 0.19 22.57
C SER A 50 0.88 0.79 23.01
N GLY A 51 0.93 2.13 23.11
CA GLY A 51 2.17 2.86 23.36
C GLY A 51 3.23 2.58 22.28
N THR A 52 4.37 2.02 22.69
CA THR A 52 5.48 1.64 21.81
C THR A 52 5.36 0.22 21.24
N VAL A 53 4.36 -0.55 21.68
CA VAL A 53 4.12 -1.91 21.21
C VAL A 53 3.18 -1.89 20.02
N LEU A 54 3.59 -2.51 18.91
CA LEU A 54 2.77 -2.72 17.73
C LEU A 54 2.54 -4.22 17.55
N LEU A 55 1.28 -4.64 17.49
CA LEU A 55 0.95 -5.96 17.02
C LEU A 55 1.11 -5.99 15.50
N GLY A 56 1.77 -7.01 14.99
CA GLY A 56 1.93 -7.22 13.55
C GLY A 56 2.01 -8.69 13.21
N GLY A 57 1.78 -9.00 11.93
CA GLY A 57 1.81 -10.34 11.39
C GLY A 57 2.46 -10.40 10.01
N ILE A 58 2.91 -11.59 9.64
CA ILE A 58 3.37 -11.92 8.29
C ILE A 58 2.43 -12.99 7.75
N VAL A 59 1.87 -12.75 6.56
CA VAL A 59 1.09 -13.76 5.84
C VAL A 59 1.98 -14.36 4.77
N VAL A 60 2.10 -15.69 4.76
CA VAL A 60 2.79 -16.46 3.73
C VAL A 60 1.75 -17.32 3.02
N GLN A 61 1.57 -17.09 1.73
CA GLN A 61 0.74 -17.92 0.87
C GLN A 61 1.63 -18.81 0.01
N LEU A 62 1.32 -20.10 -0.03
CA LEU A 62 2.06 -21.11 -0.79
C LEU A 62 1.13 -21.80 -1.79
N GLN A 63 1.61 -22.04 -3.01
CA GLN A 63 0.92 -22.91 -3.96
C GLN A 63 0.91 -24.36 -3.48
N PRO A 64 -0.02 -25.21 -3.96
CA PRO A 64 -0.05 -26.63 -3.60
C PRO A 64 1.30 -27.33 -3.85
N GLY A 65 1.74 -28.14 -2.88
CA GLY A 65 3.02 -28.86 -2.94
C GLY A 65 4.24 -28.07 -2.41
N TRP A 66 4.11 -26.76 -2.19
CA TRP A 66 5.18 -25.92 -1.64
C TRP A 66 5.14 -25.88 -0.11
N LYS A 67 6.32 -25.77 0.49
CA LYS A 67 6.52 -25.73 1.94
C LYS A 67 7.37 -24.52 2.32
N THR A 68 7.21 -24.07 3.55
CA THR A 68 8.13 -23.15 4.21
C THR A 68 8.65 -23.82 5.48
N TYR A 69 9.77 -23.34 5.98
CA TYR A 69 10.43 -23.93 7.14
C TYR A 69 10.20 -23.08 8.40
N TRP A 70 10.22 -23.75 9.55
CA TRP A 70 10.30 -23.06 10.82
C TRP A 70 11.74 -22.61 11.12
N ARG A 71 11.95 -21.94 12.25
CA ARG A 71 13.25 -21.38 12.65
C ARG A 71 14.39 -22.41 12.58
N MET A 72 14.11 -23.65 12.95
CA MET A 72 14.99 -24.79 12.75
C MET A 72 14.29 -25.73 11.75
N PRO A 73 14.81 -25.90 10.53
CA PRO A 73 14.14 -26.67 9.49
C PRO A 73 14.14 -28.19 9.72
N GLY A 74 14.91 -28.68 10.70
CA GLY A 74 15.12 -30.10 10.93
C GLY A 74 15.78 -30.77 9.71
N ASP A 75 15.53 -32.06 9.51
CA ASP A 75 16.10 -32.85 8.41
C ASP A 75 15.48 -32.55 7.03
N SER A 76 14.62 -31.53 6.94
CA SER A 76 13.88 -31.20 5.72
C SER A 76 14.49 -30.06 4.90
N ALA A 77 15.60 -29.47 5.34
CA ALA A 77 16.33 -28.40 4.61
C ALA A 77 17.17 -28.94 3.45
#